data_AF-M5GAB3-F1
#
_entry.id   AF-M5GAB3-F1
#
_cell.length_a   1.000
_cell.length_b   1.000
_cell.length_c   1.000
_cell.angle_alpha   90.00
_cell.angle_beta   90.00
_cell.angle_gamma   90.00
#
_symmetry.space_group_name_H-M   'P 1'
#
loop_
_entity.id
_entity.type
_entity.pdbx_description
1 polymer ?
#
loop_
_entity_poly.entity_id
_entity_poly.type
_entity_poly.pdbx_seq_one_letter_code
_entity_poly.pdbx_strand_id
1 'polypeptide(L)'
;MHLLGVNLPDGHLVYRALRSFYGLNYHLSQRLCSRFQIHLRTRVSELTDPQISALSAYLSSPSTVAPPLRCQRAPPGFRASLSDPLPAPERSKRMDDLALLKLESEGRRVVRENIAHYREIGTYRGRRHAMGFPVRGQNTQSNARTARRMNRLERRGYVT
;
A
#
# COMPACT_ATOMS: atom_id res chain seq x y z
N MET A 1 -19.24 -4.45 -4.74
CA MET A 1 -19.12 -3.25 -3.85
C MET A 1 -18.23 -2.18 -4.50
N HIS A 2 -18.46 -0.87 -4.29
CA HIS A 2 -17.52 0.19 -4.72
C HIS A 2 -16.88 0.88 -3.51
N LEU A 3 -15.57 1.07 -3.53
CA LEU A 3 -14.81 1.75 -2.47
C LEU A 3 -13.78 2.70 -3.12
N LEU A 4 -13.83 3.99 -2.78
CA LEU A 4 -12.97 5.03 -3.37
C LEU A 4 -12.94 5.06 -4.91
N GLY A 5 -14.06 4.72 -5.56
CA GLY A 5 -14.16 4.68 -7.03
C GLY A 5 -13.65 3.39 -7.68
N VAL A 6 -13.15 2.42 -6.90
CA VAL A 6 -12.75 1.09 -7.39
C VAL A 6 -13.87 0.08 -7.14
N ASN A 7 -14.14 -0.75 -8.14
CA ASN A 7 -15.05 -1.88 -8.01
C ASN A 7 -14.33 -3.07 -7.33
N LEU A 8 -14.88 -3.52 -6.21
CA LEU A 8 -14.46 -4.71 -5.48
C LEU A 8 -15.49 -5.83 -5.73
N PRO A 9 -15.07 -6.97 -6.31
CA PRO A 9 -15.96 -8.11 -6.52
C PRO A 9 -16.35 -8.77 -5.20
N ASP A 10 -17.63 -9.07 -5.06
CA ASP A 10 -18.22 -9.48 -3.78
C ASP A 10 -17.80 -10.89 -3.32
N GLY A 11 -17.49 -11.78 -4.26
CA GLY A 11 -17.05 -13.15 -3.98
C GLY A 11 -15.62 -13.28 -3.47
N HIS A 12 -14.86 -12.19 -3.45
CA HIS A 12 -13.46 -12.20 -2.99
C HIS A 12 -13.36 -12.02 -1.47
N LEU A 13 -12.28 -12.55 -0.91
CA LEU A 13 -11.88 -12.26 0.46
C LEU A 13 -11.42 -10.81 0.57
N VAL A 14 -11.79 -10.13 1.66
CA VAL A 14 -11.51 -8.70 1.86
C VAL A 14 -10.03 -8.37 1.66
N TYR A 15 -9.13 -9.15 2.25
CA TYR A 15 -7.69 -8.85 2.13
C TYR A 15 -7.15 -9.04 0.70
N ARG A 16 -7.74 -9.96 -0.08
CA ARG A 16 -7.36 -10.14 -1.50
C ARG A 16 -7.94 -9.02 -2.35
N ALA A 17 -9.16 -8.58 -2.04
CA ALA A 17 -9.85 -7.49 -2.71
C ALA A 17 -9.13 -6.16 -2.48
N LEU A 18 -8.67 -5.88 -1.25
CA LEU A 18 -7.91 -4.66 -0.93
C LEU A 18 -6.60 -4.53 -1.72
N ARG A 19 -6.03 -5.61 -2.25
CA ARG A 19 -4.84 -5.55 -3.10
C ARG A 19 -5.12 -4.97 -4.50
N SER A 20 -6.39 -4.80 -4.89
CA SER A 20 -6.73 -4.14 -6.15
C SER A 20 -6.33 -2.65 -6.13
N PHE A 21 -6.33 -2.03 -4.94
CA PHE A 21 -5.88 -0.66 -4.75
C PHE A 21 -4.38 -0.52 -4.98
N TYR A 22 -4.02 0.49 -5.76
CA TYR A 22 -2.61 0.78 -5.99
C TYR A 22 -1.91 1.19 -4.70
N GLY A 23 -0.79 0.54 -4.39
CA GLY A 23 0.01 0.77 -3.19
C GLY A 23 -0.32 -0.15 -2.01
N LEU A 24 -1.44 -0.89 -2.05
CA LEU A 24 -1.76 -1.87 -1.02
C LEU A 24 -1.10 -3.23 -1.32
N ASN A 25 -0.20 -3.62 -0.42
CA ASN A 25 0.49 -4.92 -0.46
C ASN A 25 -0.23 -5.95 0.41
N TYR A 26 0.14 -7.23 0.27
CA TYR A 26 -0.38 -8.33 1.08
C TYR A 26 -0.29 -8.06 2.59
N HIS A 27 0.88 -7.65 3.08
CA HIS A 27 1.09 -7.36 4.51
C HIS A 27 0.29 -6.15 5.00
N LEU A 28 0.13 -5.13 4.16
CA LEU A 28 -0.63 -3.93 4.50
C LEU A 28 -2.11 -4.24 4.59
N SER A 29 -2.62 -5.01 3.63
CA SER A 29 -3.99 -5.45 3.63
C SER A 29 -4.35 -6.28 4.87
N GLN A 30 -3.49 -7.22 5.27
CA GLN A 30 -3.68 -7.98 6.51
C GLN A 30 -3.69 -7.09 7.74
N ARG A 31 -2.77 -6.11 7.80
CA ARG A 31 -2.73 -5.13 8.90
C ARG A 31 -4.00 -4.27 8.95
N LEU A 32 -4.53 -3.85 7.81
CA LEU A 32 -5.80 -3.13 7.72
C LEU A 32 -6.94 -3.99 8.28
N CYS A 33 -7.04 -5.26 7.84
CA CYS A 33 -8.05 -6.17 8.36
C CYS A 33 -7.95 -6.32 9.88
N SER A 34 -6.74 -6.53 10.43
CA SER A 34 -6.54 -6.59 11.88
C SER A 34 -6.94 -5.28 12.61
N ARG A 35 -6.65 -4.13 12.01
CA ARG A 35 -6.95 -2.81 12.59
C ARG A 35 -8.45 -2.53 12.65
N PHE A 36 -9.19 -2.88 11.60
CA PHE A 36 -10.65 -2.73 11.54
C PHE A 36 -11.41 -3.92 12.11
N GLN A 37 -10.71 -4.85 12.78
CA GLN A 37 -11.31 -6.03 13.39
C GLN A 37 -12.08 -6.89 12.36
N ILE A 38 -11.62 -6.90 11.11
CA ILE A 38 -12.18 -7.72 10.02
C ILE A 38 -11.38 -9.02 9.98
N HIS A 39 -12.08 -10.15 10.04
CA HIS A 39 -11.44 -11.45 9.94
C HIS A 39 -10.94 -11.75 8.52
N LEU A 40 -9.82 -12.48 8.36
CA LEU A 40 -9.18 -12.68 7.05
C LEU A 40 -9.97 -13.57 6.08
N ARG A 41 -10.91 -14.39 6.58
CA ARG A 41 -11.79 -15.22 5.74
C ARG A 41 -13.11 -14.55 5.38
N THR A 42 -13.37 -13.32 5.81
CA THR A 42 -14.62 -12.64 5.44
C THR A 42 -14.61 -12.31 3.95
N ARG A 43 -15.79 -12.42 3.35
CA ARG A 43 -16.02 -11.97 1.98
C ARG A 43 -16.34 -10.48 1.95
N VAL A 44 -16.12 -9.84 0.80
CA VAL A 44 -16.49 -8.44 0.58
C VAL A 44 -18.00 -8.24 0.72
N SER A 45 -18.80 -9.24 0.33
CA SER A 45 -20.26 -9.24 0.53
C SER A 45 -20.71 -9.20 1.99
N GLU A 46 -19.86 -9.67 2.91
CA GLU A 46 -20.20 -9.83 4.34
C GLU A 46 -19.79 -8.61 5.18
N LEU A 47 -19.22 -7.57 4.55
CA LEU A 47 -18.77 -6.38 5.27
C LEU A 47 -19.96 -5.55 5.74
N THR A 48 -19.89 -5.03 6.96
CA THR A 48 -20.93 -4.14 7.48
C THR A 48 -20.68 -2.70 7.04
N ASP A 49 -21.74 -1.92 6.84
CA ASP A 49 -21.67 -0.49 6.49
C ASP A 49 -20.71 0.35 7.38
N PRO A 50 -20.68 0.20 8.73
CA PRO A 50 -19.71 0.92 9.55
C PRO A 50 -18.27 0.50 9.25
N GLN A 51 -18.00 -0.77 8.93
CA GLN A 51 -16.68 -1.24 8.51
C GLN A 51 -16.28 -0.63 7.15
N ILE A 52 -17.24 -0.51 6.23
CA ILE A 52 -17.04 0.12 4.92
C ILE A 52 -16.69 1.61 5.11
N SER A 53 -17.46 2.31 5.93
CA SER A 53 -17.26 3.73 6.24
C SER A 53 -15.92 3.96 6.95
N ALA A 54 -15.54 3.10 7.90
CA ALA A 54 -14.26 3.20 8.59
C ALA A 54 -13.06 2.97 7.64
N LEU A 55 -13.16 1.98 6.73
CA LEU A 55 -12.15 1.73 5.71
C LEU A 55 -12.00 2.91 4.75
N SER A 56 -13.11 3.46 4.24
CA SER A 56 -13.08 4.57 3.28
C SER A 56 -12.54 5.85 3.91
N ALA A 57 -12.93 6.15 5.14
CA ALA A 57 -12.42 7.29 5.91
C ALA A 57 -10.91 7.14 6.14
N TYR A 58 -10.45 5.95 6.54
CA TYR A 58 -9.02 5.71 6.80
C TYR A 58 -8.16 5.79 5.55
N LEU A 59 -8.63 5.23 4.43
CA LEU A 59 -7.90 5.29 3.18
C LEU A 59 -7.86 6.71 2.61
N SER A 60 -8.91 7.50 2.82
CA SER A 60 -8.91 8.93 2.46
C SER A 60 -7.98 9.76 3.34
N SER A 61 -7.97 9.49 4.65
CA SER A 61 -7.16 10.19 5.65
C SER A 61 -6.69 9.24 6.76
N PRO A 62 -5.44 8.72 6.68
CA PRO A 62 -4.96 7.69 7.62
C PRO A 62 -4.78 8.20 9.06
N SER A 63 -4.78 9.52 9.24
CA SER A 63 -4.70 10.20 10.55
C SER A 63 -5.99 10.08 11.36
N THR A 64 -7.13 9.80 10.71
CA THR A 64 -8.47 9.84 11.31
C THR A 64 -8.70 8.74 12.33
N VAL A 65 -8.08 7.57 12.13
CA VAL A 65 -8.20 6.45 13.06
C VAL A 65 -6.95 6.43 13.93
N ALA A 66 -7.11 6.43 15.26
CA ALA A 66 -5.98 6.27 16.16
C ALA A 66 -5.28 4.92 15.88
N PRO A 67 -3.93 4.86 15.88
CA PRO A 67 -3.22 3.60 15.71
C PRO A 67 -3.54 2.67 16.88
N PRO A 68 -3.61 1.34 16.63
CA PRO A 68 -3.86 0.40 17.70
C PRO A 68 -2.78 0.57 18.78
N LEU A 69 -3.20 0.65 20.04
CA LEU A 69 -2.27 0.67 21.17
C LEU A 69 -1.45 -0.63 21.13
N ARG A 70 -0.19 -0.55 20.71
CA ARG A 70 0.73 -1.68 20.89
C ARG A 70 1.05 -1.76 22.38
N CYS A 71 0.48 -2.76 23.06
CA CYS A 71 1.00 -3.18 24.35
C CYS A 71 2.48 -3.53 24.15
N GLN A 72 3.37 -2.78 24.79
CA GLN A 72 4.78 -3.12 24.79
C GLN A 72 4.89 -4.53 25.37
N ARG A 73 5.47 -5.46 24.60
CA ARG A 73 5.81 -6.77 25.14
C ARG A 73 6.87 -6.48 26.19
N ALA A 74 6.62 -6.86 27.45
CA ALA A 74 7.61 -6.72 28.50
C ALA A 74 8.93 -7.37 28.01
N PRO A 75 10.09 -6.71 28.18
CA PRO A 75 11.35 -7.28 27.73
C PRO A 75 11.58 -8.65 28.39
N PRO A 76 12.24 -9.59 27.70
CA PRO A 76 12.57 -10.87 28.30
C PRO A 76 13.41 -10.63 29.57
N GLY A 77 12.91 -11.07 30.73
CA GLY A 77 13.54 -10.85 32.03
C GLY A 77 12.97 -9.71 32.88
N PHE A 78 11.89 -9.04 32.45
CA PHE A 78 11.23 -8.02 33.27
C PHE A 78 10.62 -8.65 34.54
N ARG A 79 11.17 -8.30 35.71
CA ARG A 79 10.63 -8.65 37.03
C ARG A 79 10.10 -7.35 37.63
N ALA A 80 8.78 -7.22 37.78
CA ALA A 80 8.18 -6.01 38.32
C ALA A 80 8.56 -5.84 39.79
N SER A 81 9.53 -4.96 40.09
CA SER A 81 9.76 -4.42 41.43
C SER A 81 8.64 -3.44 41.75
N LEU A 82 8.06 -3.52 42.95
CA LEU A 82 7.02 -2.60 43.44
C LEU A 82 7.50 -1.12 43.54
N SER A 83 8.81 -0.88 43.42
CA SER A 83 9.45 0.42 43.63
C SER A 83 9.80 1.20 42.35
N ASP A 84 9.78 0.56 41.18
CA ASP A 84 10.18 1.24 39.95
C ASP A 84 8.98 1.98 39.35
N PRO A 85 9.07 3.29 39.08
CA PRO A 85 8.04 3.97 38.31
C PRO A 85 7.95 3.27 36.96
N LEU A 86 6.75 2.80 36.61
CA LEU A 86 6.46 2.18 35.31
C LEU A 86 7.17 3.00 34.23
N PRO A 87 8.08 2.42 33.44
CA PRO A 87 8.76 3.15 32.39
C PRO A 87 7.66 3.79 31.53
N ALA A 88 7.68 5.13 31.44
CA ALA A 88 6.71 5.85 30.62
C ALA A 88 6.71 5.20 29.24
N PRO A 89 5.54 4.95 28.63
CA PRO A 89 5.47 4.21 27.38
C PRO A 89 6.24 4.97 26.31
N GLU A 90 7.51 4.61 26.12
CA GLU A 90 8.31 5.14 25.04
C GLU A 90 7.63 4.67 23.76
N ARG A 91 6.93 5.59 23.09
CA ARG A 91 6.38 5.38 21.75
C ARG A 91 7.55 4.96 20.88
N SER A 92 7.72 3.64 20.67
CA SER A 92 8.73 3.12 19.77
C SER A 92 8.51 3.82 18.43
N LYS A 93 9.46 4.67 18.01
CA LYS A 93 9.39 5.59 16.85
C LYS A 93 9.33 4.87 15.49
N ARG A 94 8.85 3.63 15.43
CA ARG A 94 8.45 3.00 14.18
C ARG A 94 7.11 3.63 13.82
N MET A 95 7.15 4.72 13.06
CA MET A 95 5.93 5.29 12.46
C MET A 95 5.18 4.15 11.78
N ASP A 96 3.86 4.13 11.94
CA ASP A 96 3.06 3.11 11.27
C ASP A 96 3.27 3.23 9.77
N ASP A 97 3.74 2.15 9.13
CA ASP A 97 3.93 2.09 7.67
C ASP A 97 2.64 2.46 6.90
N LEU A 98 1.49 2.35 7.57
CA LEU A 98 0.17 2.71 7.04
C LEU A 98 -0.05 4.23 6.94
N ALA A 99 0.61 5.05 7.75
CA ALA A 99 0.45 6.51 7.75
C ALA A 99 1.14 7.20 6.56
N LEU A 100 2.09 6.51 5.92
CA LEU A 100 2.86 7.02 4.77
C LEU A 100 2.28 6.56 3.41
N LEU A 101 1.11 5.91 3.41
CA LEU A 101 0.54 5.35 2.18
C LEU A 101 -0.01 6.43 1.26
N LYS A 102 0.57 6.51 0.06
CA LYS A 102 -0.01 7.22 -1.09
C LYS A 102 -0.86 6.25 -1.90
N LEU A 103 -2.17 6.47 -1.94
CA LEU A 103 -3.09 5.57 -2.64
C LEU A 103 -3.31 5.98 -4.09
N GLU A 104 -3.66 5.00 -4.92
CA GLU A 104 -4.39 5.16 -6.17
C GLU A 104 -3.85 6.26 -7.11
N SER A 105 -4.59 7.35 -7.27
CA SER A 105 -4.27 8.48 -8.14
C SER A 105 -2.98 9.16 -7.73
N GLU A 106 -2.80 9.44 -6.44
CA GLU A 106 -1.63 10.14 -5.91
C GLU A 106 -0.37 9.29 -6.07
N GLY A 107 -0.45 8.00 -5.76
CA GLY A 107 0.68 7.07 -5.96
C GLY A 107 1.10 6.99 -7.44
N ARG A 108 0.14 6.87 -8.36
CA ARG A 108 0.41 6.82 -9.81
C ARG A 108 0.91 8.17 -10.35
N ARG A 109 0.34 9.28 -9.86
CA ARG A 109 0.71 10.65 -10.24
C ARG A 109 2.17 10.93 -9.92
N VAL A 110 2.61 10.64 -8.70
CA VAL A 110 4.02 10.81 -8.30
C VAL A 110 4.96 10.05 -9.23
N VAL A 111 4.64 8.80 -9.59
CA VAL A 111 5.46 8.01 -10.52
C VAL A 111 5.48 8.62 -11.92
N ARG A 112 4.33 9.10 -12.42
CA ARG A 112 4.23 9.77 -13.73
C ARG A 112 5.01 11.09 -13.76
N GLU A 113 4.89 11.90 -12.73
CA GLU A 113 5.63 13.17 -12.56
C GLU A 113 7.13 12.92 -12.55
N ASN A 114 7.59 11.93 -11.77
CA ASN A 114 9.00 11.55 -11.77
C ASN A 114 9.50 11.12 -13.16
N ILE A 115 8.72 10.31 -13.89
CA ILE A 115 9.08 9.88 -15.25
C ILE A 115 9.10 11.08 -16.21
N ALA A 116 8.11 11.97 -16.12
CA ALA A 116 8.04 13.18 -16.95
C ALA A 116 9.26 14.07 -16.69
N HIS A 117 9.58 14.32 -15.43
CA HIS A 117 10.77 15.06 -15.00
C HIS A 117 12.07 14.46 -15.55
N TYR A 118 12.25 13.13 -15.44
CA TYR A 118 13.44 12.48 -16.02
C TYR A 118 13.55 12.65 -17.54
N ARG A 119 12.41 12.70 -18.25
CA ARG A 119 12.34 12.92 -19.70
C ARG A 119 12.67 14.36 -20.06
N GLU A 120 12.13 15.33 -19.32
CA GLU A 120 12.37 16.76 -19.50
C GLU A 120 13.85 17.11 -19.32
N ILE A 121 14.49 16.61 -18.25
CA ILE A 121 15.93 16.81 -18.02
C ILE A 121 16.79 16.15 -19.12
N GLY A 122 16.28 15.11 -19.80
CA GLY A 122 17.05 14.38 -20.82
C GLY A 122 18.05 13.37 -20.25
N THR A 123 17.91 12.98 -18.97
CA THR A 123 18.75 11.94 -18.33
C THR A 123 18.74 10.62 -19.11
N TYR A 124 19.77 9.79 -18.95
CA TYR A 124 19.78 8.43 -19.54
C TYR A 124 18.51 7.63 -19.20
N ARG A 125 18.05 7.70 -17.94
CA ARG A 125 16.79 7.06 -17.50
C ARG A 125 15.58 7.60 -18.27
N GLY A 126 15.49 8.92 -18.42
CA GLY A 126 14.44 9.58 -19.20
C GLY A 126 14.39 9.13 -20.65
N ARG A 127 15.54 9.11 -21.33
CA ARG A 127 15.64 8.61 -22.72
C ARG A 127 15.19 7.14 -22.83
N ARG A 128 15.59 6.28 -21.88
CA ARG A 128 15.16 4.87 -21.84
C ARG A 128 13.66 4.74 -21.61
N HIS A 129 13.07 5.54 -20.72
CA HIS A 129 11.63 5.60 -20.52
C HIS A 129 10.87 6.07 -21.77
N ALA A 130 11.37 7.10 -22.47
CA ALA A 130 10.78 7.58 -23.72
C ALA A 130 10.79 6.51 -24.82
N MET A 131 11.86 5.70 -24.89
CA MET A 131 12.00 4.60 -25.86
C MET A 131 11.31 3.30 -25.44
N GLY A 132 10.75 3.21 -24.22
CA GLY A 132 10.13 1.99 -23.68
C GLY A 132 11.11 0.87 -23.31
N PHE A 133 12.38 1.20 -23.09
CA PHE A 133 13.45 0.26 -22.77
C PHE A 133 13.66 0.08 -21.26
N PRO A 134 14.20 -1.07 -20.81
CA PRO A 134 14.53 -1.29 -19.41
C PRO A 134 15.58 -0.28 -18.93
N VAL A 135 15.45 0.18 -17.69
CA VAL A 135 16.23 1.31 -17.17
C VAL A 135 17.41 0.88 -16.29
N ARG A 136 17.33 -0.30 -15.67
CA ARG A 136 18.31 -0.80 -14.68
C ARG A 136 19.52 -1.52 -15.31
N GLY A 137 19.92 -1.16 -16.53
CA GLY A 137 21.08 -1.77 -17.20
C GLY A 137 20.86 -3.18 -17.76
N GLN A 138 19.60 -3.61 -17.92
CA GLN A 138 19.31 -4.91 -18.54
C GLN A 138 19.63 -4.91 -20.04
N ASN A 139 20.05 -6.07 -20.57
CA ASN A 139 20.42 -6.26 -21.97
C ASN A 139 19.23 -5.99 -22.91
N THR A 140 19.44 -5.13 -23.90
CA THR A 140 18.41 -4.73 -24.89
C THR A 140 18.57 -5.35 -26.26
N GLN A 141 19.65 -6.09 -26.53
CA GLN A 141 19.87 -6.72 -27.84
C GLN A 141 18.75 -7.72 -28.18
N SER A 142 18.40 -8.61 -27.25
CA SER A 142 17.32 -9.60 -27.42
C SER A 142 15.96 -9.13 -26.88
N ASN A 143 15.97 -8.41 -25.75
CA ASN A 143 14.74 -8.12 -24.98
C ASN A 143 14.03 -6.82 -25.36
N ALA A 144 14.60 -6.00 -26.26
CA ALA A 144 14.05 -4.69 -26.62
C ALA A 144 12.61 -4.74 -27.14
N ARG A 145 12.29 -5.72 -28.00
CA ARG A 145 10.96 -5.86 -28.61
C ARG A 145 9.89 -6.16 -27.55
N THR A 146 10.20 -7.09 -26.67
CA THR A 146 9.35 -7.49 -25.54
C THR A 146 9.17 -6.34 -24.54
N ALA A 147 10.24 -5.61 -24.23
CA ALA A 147 10.22 -4.43 -23.37
C ALA A 147 9.30 -3.33 -23.94
N ARG A 148 9.44 -2.97 -25.21
CA ARG A 148 8.58 -1.96 -25.87
C ARG A 148 7.10 -2.33 -25.82
N ARG A 149 6.77 -3.62 -25.99
CA ARG A 149 5.39 -4.11 -25.91
C ARG A 149 4.81 -4.00 -24.49
N MET A 150 5.62 -4.28 -23.46
CA MET A 150 5.16 -4.41 -22.07
C MET A 150 5.35 -3.14 -21.21
N ASN A 151 6.24 -2.23 -21.61
CA ASN A 151 6.55 -0.99 -20.89
C ASN A 151 5.76 0.22 -21.41
N ARG A 152 4.53 -0.01 -21.86
CA ARG A 152 3.60 1.10 -22.14
C ARG A 152 3.07 1.65 -20.83
N LEU A 153 2.94 2.99 -20.74
CA LEU A 153 2.44 3.70 -19.56
C LEU A 153 1.07 3.16 -19.12
N GLU A 154 0.17 2.94 -20.07
CA GLU A 154 -1.08 2.23 -19.86
C GLU A 154 -0.87 0.76 -20.22
N ARG A 155 -0.45 -0.05 -19.26
CA ARG A 155 -0.66 -1.50 -19.37
C ARG A 155 -2.17 -1.67 -19.37
N ARG A 156 -2.77 -2.13 -20.47
CA ARG A 156 -4.13 -2.69 -20.44
C ARG A 156 -4.13 -3.65 -19.26
N GLY A 157 -4.80 -3.26 -18.18
CA GLY A 157 -4.90 -4.11 -17.01
C GLY A 157 -5.43 -5.44 -17.50
N TYR A 158 -4.79 -6.53 -17.10
CA TYR A 158 -5.53 -7.78 -17.06
C TYR A 158 -6.62 -7.54 -16.03
N VAL A 159 -7.78 -7.08 -16.51
CA VAL A 159 -9.03 -7.15 -15.79
C VAL A 159 -9.32 -8.64 -15.75
N THR A 160 -8.88 -9.28 -14.68
CA THR A 160 -9.47 -10.54 -14.21
C THR A 160 -10.72 -10.21 -13.43
#